data_AF-H6NG43-F1
#
_entry.id   AF-H6NG43-F1
#
_cell.length_a   1.000
_cell.length_b   1.000
_cell.length_c   1.000
_cell.angle_alpha   90.00
_cell.angle_beta   90.00
_cell.angle_gamma   90.00
#
_symmetry.space_group_name_H-M   'P 1'
#
loop_
_entity.id
_entity.type
_entity.pdbx_description
1 polymer ?
#
loop_
_entity_poly.entity_id
_entity_poly.type
_entity_poly.pdbx_seq_one_letter_code
_entity_poly.pdbx_strand_id
1 'polypeptide(L)' 'MNMHNETPLMKSMIHQSLWALMESDPARFKQEVKSYFARTYPGFIVVRAKYPLIYLRDDRRRTL' A
#
# COMPACT_ATOMS: atom_id res chain seq x y z
N MET A 1 22.94 19.99 -1.33
CA MET A 1 21.66 20.22 -0.62
C MET A 1 20.62 19.40 -1.35
N ASN A 2 20.35 18.17 -0.90
CA ASN A 2 19.49 17.26 -1.65
C ASN A 2 18.02 17.57 -1.30
N MET A 3 17.31 18.22 -2.22
CA MET A 3 15.85 18.34 -2.17
C MET A 3 15.26 16.93 -2.35
N HIS A 4 14.89 16.30 -1.24
CA HIS A 4 14.15 15.05 -1.24
C HIS A 4 12.76 15.30 -1.80
N ASN A 5 12.57 15.00 -3.08
CA ASN A 5 11.25 14.94 -3.73
C ASN A 5 10.51 13.66 -3.28
N GLU A 6 10.42 13.42 -1.97
CA GLU A 6 9.72 12.28 -1.42
C GLU A 6 8.22 12.56 -1.50
N THR A 7 7.56 12.01 -2.52
CA THR A 7 6.10 12.04 -2.58
C THR A 7 5.55 11.47 -1.27
N PRO A 8 4.76 12.26 -0.49
CA PRO A 8 4.28 11.81 0.79
C PRO A 8 3.43 10.54 0.61
N LEU A 9 3.79 9.48 1.34
CA LEU A 9 3.06 8.22 1.31
C LEU A 9 1.86 8.30 2.24
N MET A 10 0.69 7.93 1.73
CA MET A 10 -0.49 7.72 2.55
C MET A 10 -0.33 6.45 3.37
N LYS A 11 -0.72 6.50 4.65
CA LYS A 11 -0.73 5.35 5.55
C LYS A 11 -2.16 4.89 5.74
N SER A 12 -2.39 3.58 5.68
CA SER A 12 -3.68 2.96 5.93
C SER A 12 -3.52 1.66 6.70
N MET A 13 -4.63 1.11 7.17
CA MET A 13 -4.70 -0.17 7.87
C MET A 13 -5.59 -1.14 7.09
N ILE A 14 -5.38 -2.43 7.33
CA ILE A 14 -6.21 -3.52 6.84
C ILE A 14 -6.58 -4.43 8.02
N HIS A 15 -7.62 -5.24 7.86
CA HIS A 15 -8.08 -6.14 8.90
C HIS A 15 -7.00 -7.19 9.28
N GLN A 16 -7.00 -7.63 10.53
CA GLN A 16 -6.03 -8.61 11.04
C GLN A 16 -6.06 -9.94 10.27
N SER A 17 -7.24 -10.34 9.76
CA SER A 17 -7.36 -11.55 8.93
C SER A 17 -6.55 -11.48 7.63
N LEU A 18 -6.37 -10.29 7.05
CA LEU A 18 -5.47 -10.10 5.91
C LEU A 18 -4.02 -10.17 6.36
N TRP A 19 -3.66 -9.59 7.51
CA TRP A 19 -2.31 -9.70 8.07
C TRP A 19 -1.90 -11.14 8.36
N ALA A 20 -2.83 -12.01 8.77
CA ALA A 20 -2.55 -13.45 8.98
C ALA A 20 -2.07 -14.17 7.70
N LEU A 21 -2.43 -13.66 6.52
CA LEU A 21 -1.91 -14.17 5.25
C LEU A 21 -0.43 -13.84 5.05
N MET A 22 0.10 -12.78 5.68
CA MET A 22 1.50 -12.40 5.49
C MET A 22 2.47 -13.51 5.92
N GLU A 23 2.12 -14.29 6.94
CA GLU A 23 2.93 -15.41 7.43
C GLU A 23 2.58 -16.73 6.73
N SER A 24 1.29 -16.98 6.47
CA SER A 24 0.81 -18.27 5.94
C SER A 24 0.86 -18.36 4.41
N ASP A 25 0.58 -17.27 3.70
CA ASP A 25 0.57 -17.20 2.23
C ASP A 25 0.93 -15.77 1.75
N PRO A 26 2.24 -15.44 1.70
CA PRO A 26 2.70 -14.09 1.34
C PRO A 26 2.28 -13.66 -0.08
N ALA A 27 2.11 -14.62 -1.00
CA ALA A 27 1.68 -14.35 -2.37
C ALA A 27 0.22 -13.90 -2.40
N ARG A 28 -0.66 -14.64 -1.69
CA ARG A 28 -2.06 -14.27 -1.52
C ARG A 28 -2.20 -12.98 -0.73
N PHE A 29 -1.42 -12.76 0.32
CA PHE A 29 -1.38 -11.47 1.02
C PHE A 29 -1.15 -10.31 0.06
N LYS A 30 -0.13 -10.40 -0.80
CA LYS A 30 0.18 -9.36 -1.78
C LYS A 30 -0.98 -9.13 -2.76
N GLN A 31 -1.63 -10.19 -3.23
CA GLN A 31 -2.76 -10.10 -4.16
C GLN A 31 -3.98 -9.45 -3.50
N GLU A 32 -4.36 -9.91 -2.31
CA GLU A 32 -5.52 -9.42 -1.58
C GLU A 32 -5.36 -7.97 -1.15
N VAL A 33 -4.18 -7.58 -0.63
CA VAL A 33 -3.90 -6.20 -0.24
C VAL A 33 -3.96 -5.26 -1.44
N LYS A 34 -3.35 -5.63 -2.58
CA LYS A 34 -3.46 -4.83 -3.81
C LYS A 34 -4.92 -4.69 -4.26
N SER A 35 -5.68 -5.79 -4.25
CA SER A 35 -7.08 -5.80 -4.67
C SER A 35 -7.97 -4.97 -3.74
N TYR A 36 -7.72 -5.02 -2.44
CA TYR A 36 -8.39 -4.18 -1.45
C TYR A 36 -8.15 -2.70 -1.72
N PHE A 37 -6.89 -2.28 -1.86
CA PHE A 37 -6.57 -0.87 -2.07
C PHE A 37 -6.95 -0.35 -3.46
N ALA A 38 -6.93 -1.18 -4.51
CA ALA A 38 -7.42 -0.79 -5.83
C ALA A 38 -8.92 -0.43 -5.82
N ARG A 39 -9.72 -1.10 -4.96
CA ARG A 39 -11.15 -0.80 -4.78
C ARG A 39 -11.37 0.43 -3.89
N THR A 40 -10.67 0.52 -2.77
CA THR A 40 -10.90 1.56 -1.76
C THR A 40 -10.25 2.90 -2.13
N TYR A 41 -9.14 2.88 -2.87
CA TYR A 41 -8.38 4.06 -3.27
C TYR A 41 -7.97 4.00 -4.75
N PRO A 42 -8.90 4.24 -5.69
CA PRO A 42 -8.59 4.30 -7.11
C PRO A 42 -7.46 5.30 -7.43
N GLY A 43 -6.45 4.86 -8.18
CA GLY A 43 -5.28 5.66 -8.55
C GLY A 43 -4.15 5.67 -7.49
N PHE A 44 -4.33 5.03 -6.35
CA PHE A 44 -3.26 4.74 -5.41
C PHE A 44 -2.69 3.35 -5.63
N ILE A 45 -1.39 3.20 -5.35
CA ILE A 45 -0.69 1.92 -5.44
C ILE A 45 -0.02 1.58 -4.11
N VAL A 46 -0.04 0.29 -3.75
CA VAL A 46 0.66 -0.23 -2.57
C VAL A 46 2.15 -0.31 -2.85
N VAL A 47 2.95 0.41 -2.06
CA VAL A 47 4.42 0.45 -2.22
C VAL A 47 5.16 -0.25 -1.08
N ARG A 48 4.55 -0.38 0.09
CA ARG A 48 5.15 -1.05 1.26
C ARG A 48 4.08 -1.57 2.20
N ALA A 49 4.33 -2.73 2.80
CA ALA A 49 3.61 -3.24 3.97
C ALA A 49 4.58 -3.31 5.17
N LYS A 50 4.18 -2.77 6.31
CA LYS A 50 4.91 -2.89 7.59
C LYS A 50 3.87 -2.83 8.71
N TYR A 51 3.62 -3.95 9.36
CA TYR A 51 2.59 -4.06 10.40
C TYR A 51 2.66 -2.91 11.42
N PRO A 52 1.53 -2.24 11.76
CA PRO A 52 0.17 -2.49 11.27
C PRO A 52 -0.21 -1.69 10.01
N LEU A 53 0.75 -1.02 9.36
CA LEU A 53 0.53 -0.04 8.29
C LEU A 53 0.78 -0.59 6.88
N ILE A 54 -0.06 -0.13 5.96
CA ILE A 54 0.16 -0.21 4.52
C ILE A 54 0.44 1.20 3.99
N TYR A 55 1.48 1.33 3.18
CA TYR A 55 1.90 2.59 2.58
C TYR A 55 1.47 2.62 1.12
N LEU A 56 0.75 3.67 0.76
CA LEU A 56 0.23 3.91 -0.56
C LEU A 56 0.90 5.14 -1.16
N ARG A 57 1.19 5.08 -2.46
CA ARG A 57 1.58 6.25 -3.25
C ARG A 57 0.42 6.66 -4.14
N ASP A 58 0.15 7.96 -4.21
CA ASP A 58 -0.78 8.53 -5.19
C ASP A 58 -0.09 8.63 -6.55
N ASP A 59 -0.36 7.68 -7.45
CA ASP A 59 0.28 7.64 -8.77
C ASP A 59 -0.38 8.63 -9.76
N ARG A 60 -1.56 9.17 -9.42
CA ARG A 60 -2.23 10.24 -10.20
C ARG A 60 -1.43 11.55 -10.20
N ARG A 61 -0.61 11.76 -9.16
CA ARG A 61 0.26 12.95 -9.03
C ARG A 61 1.56 12.82 -9.82
N ARG A 62 1.80 11.69 -10.49
CA ARG A 62 3.02 11.44 -11.27
C ARG A 62 2.95 11.93 -12.71
N THR A 63 1.75 12.31 -13.18
CA THR A 63 1.48 12.62 -14.59
C THR A 63 1.50 14.12 -14.93
N LEU A 64 2.16 14.95 -14.12
CA LEU A 64 2.43 16.37 -14.42
C LEU A 64 3.93 16.61 -14.60
#